data_AF-A0A4P9ZTI0-F1
#
_entry.id   AF-A0A4P9ZTI0-F1
#
_cell.length_a   1.000
_cell.length_b   1.000
_cell.length_c   1.000
_cell.angle_alpha   90.00
_cell.angle_beta   90.00
_cell.angle_gamma   90.00
#
_symmetry.space_group_name_H-M   'P 1'
#
loop_
_entity.id
_entity.type
_entity.pdbx_description
1 polymer ?
#
loop_
_entity_poly.entity_id
_entity_poly.type
_entity_poly.pdbx_seq_one_letter_code
_entity_poly.pdbx_strand_id
1 'polypeptide(L)'
;MGLLRPHRGPPDWHPANEALRNTARLADAYCQTHQLDMAEIATKFSLNQSVFDCTILGISSAAEIEQAVKWLHEALSTSPSLAVSPAALPADRKEDTMMKVAALNEATQHLLELFRPFQNYSWASPPPE
;
A
#
# COMPACT_ATOMS: atom_id res chain seq x y z
N MET A 1 8.16 9.92 6.06
CA MET A 1 8.04 10.93 4.98
C MET A 1 6.89 10.51 4.08
N GLY A 2 5.91 11.39 3.84
CA GLY A 2 4.64 11.05 3.20
C GLY A 2 4.64 11.22 1.68
N LEU A 3 5.34 10.34 0.96
CA LEU A 3 5.28 10.31 -0.52
C LEU A 3 3.92 9.79 -1.00
N LEU A 4 3.46 8.70 -0.39
CA LEU A 4 2.20 8.03 -0.70
C LEU A 4 1.11 8.43 0.32
N ARG A 5 0.76 9.72 0.39
CA ARG A 5 -0.33 10.17 1.26
C ARG A 5 -1.68 10.05 0.54
N PRO A 6 -2.67 9.34 1.12
CA PRO A 6 -3.99 9.27 0.54
C PRO A 6 -4.67 10.65 0.56
N HIS A 7 -5.40 10.97 -0.51
CA HIS A 7 -6.23 12.17 -0.67
C HIS A 7 -5.51 13.52 -0.66
N ARG A 8 -4.17 13.51 -0.65
CA ARG A 8 -3.35 14.75 -0.56
C ARG A 8 -2.09 14.70 -1.41
N GLY A 9 -1.65 13.52 -1.84
CA GLY A 9 -0.36 13.34 -2.49
C GLY A 9 0.84 13.82 -1.66
N PRO A 10 2.05 13.77 -2.25
CA PRO A 10 3.26 14.23 -1.58
C PRO A 10 3.22 15.75 -1.35
N PRO A 11 3.70 16.22 -0.18
CA PRO A 11 3.85 17.65 0.08
C PRO A 11 4.96 18.26 -0.80
N ASP A 12 4.88 19.56 -1.04
CA ASP A 12 5.84 20.25 -1.93
C ASP A 12 7.28 20.23 -1.39
N TRP A 13 7.45 20.15 -0.07
CA TRP A 13 8.77 20.01 0.58
C TRP A 13 9.36 18.59 0.47
N HIS A 14 8.66 17.63 -0.13
CA HIS A 14 9.15 16.25 -0.21
C HIS A 14 10.41 16.15 -1.10
N PRO A 15 11.49 15.47 -0.65
CA PRO A 15 12.78 15.46 -1.34
C PRO A 15 12.80 14.68 -2.66
N ALA A 16 11.79 13.82 -2.91
CA ALA A 16 11.62 13.13 -4.20
C ALA A 16 11.56 14.14 -5.36
N ASN A 17 12.15 13.81 -6.51
CA ASN A 17 12.08 14.66 -7.70
C ASN A 17 10.64 14.90 -8.18
N GLU A 18 10.47 15.88 -9.05
CA GLU A 18 9.14 16.28 -9.54
C GLU A 18 8.40 15.14 -10.25
N ALA A 19 9.10 14.36 -11.08
CA ALA A 19 8.51 13.24 -11.79
C ALA A 19 7.94 12.18 -10.83
N LEU A 20 8.68 11.79 -9.79
CA LEU A 20 8.24 10.83 -8.79
C LEU A 20 7.10 11.39 -7.93
N ARG A 21 7.13 12.69 -7.59
CA ARG A 21 6.00 13.33 -6.88
C ARG A 21 4.74 13.34 -7.74
N ASN A 22 4.86 13.62 -9.05
CA ASN A 22 3.74 13.59 -9.98
C ASN A 22 3.19 12.17 -10.15
N THR A 23 4.06 11.17 -10.26
CA THR A 23 3.67 9.75 -10.25
C THR A 23 2.89 9.38 -8.98
N ALA A 24 3.33 9.82 -7.80
CA ALA A 24 2.59 9.58 -6.56
C ALA A 24 1.21 10.27 -6.53
N ARG A 25 1.07 11.46 -7.15
CA ARG A 25 -0.25 12.11 -7.31
C ARG A 25 -1.16 11.33 -8.25
N LEU A 26 -0.62 10.80 -9.35
CA LEU A 26 -1.36 9.96 -10.29
C LEU A 26 -1.83 8.66 -9.64
N ALA A 27 -0.99 8.04 -8.82
CA ALA A 27 -1.34 6.87 -8.02
C ALA A 27 -2.52 7.15 -7.07
N ASP A 28 -2.47 8.27 -6.34
CA ASP A 28 -3.54 8.70 -5.43
C ASP A 28 -4.85 8.96 -6.20
N ALA A 29 -4.78 9.64 -7.34
CA ALA A 29 -5.94 9.90 -8.20
C ALA A 29 -6.58 8.61 -8.75
N TYR A 30 -5.75 7.63 -9.13
CA TYR A 30 -6.23 6.31 -9.55
C TYR A 30 -6.98 5.63 -8.40
N CYS A 31 -6.38 5.55 -7.22
CA CYS A 31 -7.02 4.92 -6.06
C CYS A 31 -8.37 5.59 -5.71
N GLN A 32 -8.44 6.91 -5.72
CA GLN A 32 -9.68 7.66 -5.47
C GLN A 32 -10.79 7.36 -6.50
N THR A 33 -10.43 7.30 -7.78
CA THR A 33 -11.38 7.00 -8.87
C THR A 33 -12.00 5.61 -8.71
N HIS A 34 -11.23 4.66 -8.16
CA HIS A 34 -11.64 3.28 -7.91
C HIS A 34 -12.15 3.01 -6.49
N GLN A 35 -12.32 4.07 -5.66
CA GLN A 35 -12.74 3.95 -4.25
C GLN A 35 -11.84 3.01 -3.43
N LEU A 36 -10.54 3.01 -3.73
CA LEU A 36 -9.53 2.24 -3.03
C LEU A 36 -8.69 3.15 -2.12
N ASP A 37 -8.23 2.59 -1.01
CA ASP A 37 -7.28 3.25 -0.12
C ASP A 37 -5.85 2.87 -0.52
N MET A 38 -5.05 3.88 -0.90
CA MET A 38 -3.64 3.68 -1.27
C MET A 38 -2.81 3.15 -0.10
N ALA A 39 -3.14 3.50 1.15
CA ALA A 39 -2.47 2.98 2.33
C ALA A 39 -2.81 1.50 2.58
N GLU A 40 -4.04 1.07 2.29
CA GLU A 40 -4.43 -0.35 2.31
C GLU A 40 -3.60 -1.14 1.30
N ILE A 41 -3.53 -0.67 0.06
CA ILE A 41 -2.75 -1.31 -1.01
C ILE A 41 -1.28 -1.43 -0.61
N ALA A 42 -0.65 -0.34 -0.18
CA ALA A 42 0.76 -0.33 0.21
C ALA A 42 1.05 -1.28 1.40
N THR A 43 0.16 -1.28 2.39
CA THR A 43 0.29 -2.14 3.58
C THR A 43 0.18 -3.62 3.20
N LYS A 44 -0.87 -4.00 2.46
CA LYS A 44 -1.08 -5.40 2.04
C LYS A 44 -0.02 -5.88 1.06
N PHE A 45 0.44 -5.01 0.15
CA PHE A 45 1.56 -5.31 -0.73
C PHE A 45 2.82 -5.62 0.07
N SER A 46 3.18 -4.77 1.05
CA SER A 46 4.37 -4.96 1.87
C SER A 46 4.30 -6.23 2.70
N LEU A 47 3.16 -6.51 3.33
CA LEU A 47 2.95 -7.73 4.11
C LEU A 47 3.12 -8.99 3.25
N ASN A 48 2.71 -8.95 1.99
CA ASN A 48 2.80 -10.09 1.06
C ASN A 48 4.21 -10.35 0.50
N GLN A 49 5.22 -9.56 0.87
CA GLN A 49 6.60 -9.78 0.43
C GLN A 49 7.32 -10.75 1.36
N SER A 50 7.55 -11.98 0.91
CA SER A 50 8.27 -13.02 1.70
C SER A 50 9.77 -12.75 1.87
N VAL A 51 10.31 -11.73 1.19
CA VAL A 51 11.73 -11.35 1.25
C VAL A 51 12.09 -10.46 2.45
N PHE A 52 11.10 -9.98 3.21
CA PHE A 52 11.30 -9.09 4.35
C PHE A 52 10.75 -9.71 5.64
N ASP A 53 11.49 -9.56 6.75
CA ASP A 53 11.09 -10.12 8.05
C ASP A 53 9.98 -9.32 8.75
N CYS A 54 9.86 -8.02 8.45
CA CYS A 54 8.85 -7.16 9.07
C CYS A 54 8.44 -5.97 8.18
N THR A 55 7.23 -5.46 8.44
CA THR A 55 6.71 -4.22 7.87
C THR A 55 6.56 -3.19 8.98
N ILE A 56 7.16 -2.01 8.82
CA ILE A 56 7.04 -0.89 9.77
C ILE A 56 6.04 0.12 9.22
N LEU A 57 5.02 0.45 10.03
CA LEU A 57 4.01 1.45 9.69
C LEU A 57 4.17 2.68 10.60
N GLY A 58 4.20 3.87 10.00
CA GLY A 58 4.12 5.13 10.73
C GLY A 58 2.68 5.52 10.96
N ILE A 59 2.24 5.51 12.22
CA ILE A 59 0.84 5.70 12.60
C ILE A 59 0.71 6.90 13.55
N SER A 60 -0.32 7.72 13.36
CA SER A 60 -0.51 8.97 14.10
C SER A 60 -1.73 8.99 15.02
N SER A 61 -2.63 8.00 14.91
CA SER A 61 -3.84 7.90 15.73
C SER A 61 -4.22 6.47 16.09
N ALA A 62 -4.99 6.28 17.16
CA ALA A 62 -5.49 4.95 17.56
C ALA A 62 -6.39 4.32 16.49
N ALA A 63 -7.22 5.14 15.80
CA ALA A 63 -8.08 4.66 14.72
C ALA A 63 -7.27 4.09 13.54
N GLU A 64 -6.13 4.71 13.21
CA GLU A 64 -5.22 4.19 12.18
C GLU A 64 -4.57 2.86 12.61
N ILE A 65 -4.30 2.65 13.92
CA ILE A 65 -3.81 1.36 14.43
C ILE A 65 -4.86 0.27 14.22
N GLU A 66 -6.10 0.51 14.63
CA GLU A 66 -7.19 -0.45 14.46
C GLU A 66 -7.39 -0.82 12.99
N GLN A 67 -7.32 0.16 12.10
CA GLN A 67 -7.44 -0.05 10.66
C GLN A 67 -6.25 -0.85 10.09
N ALA A 68 -5.03 -0.59 10.53
CA ALA A 68 -3.85 -1.36 10.13
C ALA A 68 -3.93 -2.83 10.60
N VAL A 69 -4.39 -3.07 11.84
CA VAL A 69 -4.61 -4.43 12.35
C VAL A 69 -5.68 -5.17 11.54
N LYS A 70 -6.76 -4.48 11.16
CA LYS A 70 -7.77 -5.05 10.25
C LYS A 70 -7.15 -5.45 8.91
N TRP A 71 -6.37 -4.57 8.28
CA TRP A 71 -5.70 -4.89 7.01
C TRP A 71 -4.72 -6.06 7.13
N LEU A 72 -4.01 -6.18 8.25
CA LEU A 72 -3.17 -7.34 8.54
C LEU A 72 -3.98 -8.64 8.55
N HIS A 73 -5.07 -8.70 9.31
CA HIS A 73 -5.92 -9.89 9.36
C HIS A 73 -6.51 -10.25 7.99
N GLU A 74 -6.93 -9.24 7.21
CA GLU A 74 -7.40 -9.45 5.84
C GLU A 74 -6.28 -10.03 4.96
N ALA A 75 -5.07 -9.46 5.02
CA ALA A 75 -3.93 -9.93 4.22
C ALA A 75 -3.53 -11.38 4.54
N LEU A 76 -3.52 -11.74 5.83
CA LEU A 76 -3.22 -13.11 6.28
C LEU A 76 -4.28 -14.12 5.82
N SER A 77 -5.54 -13.67 5.70
CA SER A 77 -6.64 -14.53 5.27
C SER A 77 -6.64 -14.82 3.78
N THR A 78 -6.12 -13.89 2.97
CA THR A 78 -6.15 -13.96 1.49
C THR A 78 -4.84 -14.46 0.88
N SER A 79 -3.75 -14.45 1.65
CA SER A 79 -2.41 -14.73 1.13
C SER A 79 -1.90 -16.07 1.65
N PRO A 80 -1.77 -17.10 0.79
CA PRO A 80 -1.40 -18.44 1.23
C PRO A 80 0.02 -18.54 1.80
N SER A 81 0.92 -17.58 1.51
CA SER A 81 2.30 -17.54 2.01
C SER A 81 2.45 -17.01 3.44
N LEU A 82 1.45 -16.30 3.98
CA LEU A 82 1.50 -15.72 5.33
C LEU A 82 0.55 -16.43 6.32
N ALA A 83 -0.17 -17.45 5.87
CA ALA A 83 -1.21 -18.08 6.66
C ALA A 83 -0.64 -18.83 7.87
N VAL A 84 -0.76 -18.22 9.05
CA VAL A 84 -0.79 -18.96 10.32
C VAL A 84 -2.18 -19.61 10.41
N SER A 85 -2.22 -20.94 10.30
CA SER A 85 -3.38 -21.86 10.40
C SER A 85 -4.80 -21.25 10.29
N PRO A 86 -5.54 -21.51 9.20
CA PRO A 86 -6.86 -20.91 8.99
C PRO A 86 -7.94 -21.68 9.75
N ALA A 87 -8.17 -21.30 11.00
CA ALA A 87 -9.43 -21.58 11.67
C ALA A 87 -10.36 -20.36 11.51
N ALA A 88 -11.48 -20.57 10.80
CA ALA A 88 -12.67 -19.71 10.71
C ALA A 88 -12.67 -18.54 9.70
N LEU A 89 -13.15 -18.83 8.47
CA LEU A 89 -13.94 -17.86 7.70
C LEU A 89 -15.19 -18.58 7.11
N PRO A 90 -16.42 -18.06 7.34
CA PRO A 90 -17.65 -18.66 6.85
C PRO A 90 -17.83 -18.48 5.32
N ALA A 91 -18.58 -19.40 4.69
CA ALA A 91 -18.61 -19.61 3.25
C ALA A 91 -19.42 -18.60 2.43
N ASP A 92 -20.24 -17.77 3.08
CA ASP A 92 -21.21 -16.83 2.51
C ASP A 92 -20.59 -15.48 2.08
N ARG A 93 -19.38 -15.13 2.57
CA ARG A 93 -18.67 -13.88 2.20
C ARG A 93 -17.67 -14.03 1.06
N LYS A 94 -17.57 -15.21 0.45
CA LYS A 94 -16.45 -15.56 -0.46
C LYS A 94 -16.45 -14.73 -1.75
N GLU A 95 -17.61 -14.52 -2.38
CA GLU A 95 -17.71 -13.80 -3.67
C GLU A 95 -17.28 -12.33 -3.54
N ASP A 96 -17.88 -11.58 -2.60
CA ASP A 96 -17.57 -10.16 -2.38
C ASP A 96 -16.11 -9.96 -1.94
N THR A 97 -15.60 -10.87 -1.10
CA THR A 97 -14.21 -10.86 -0.69
C THR A 97 -13.28 -11.08 -1.88
N MET A 98 -13.62 -12.02 -2.77
CA MET A 98 -12.79 -12.35 -3.93
C MET A 98 -12.79 -11.22 -4.96
N MET A 99 -13.93 -10.55 -5.17
CA MET A 99 -14.01 -9.34 -6.00
C MET A 99 -13.17 -8.20 -5.43
N LYS A 100 -13.25 -7.95 -4.11
CA LYS A 100 -12.41 -6.93 -3.45
C LYS A 100 -10.92 -7.25 -3.58
N VAL A 101 -10.53 -8.51 -3.41
CA VAL A 101 -9.13 -8.96 -3.58
C VAL A 101 -8.66 -8.77 -5.02
N ALA A 102 -9.49 -9.09 -6.01
CA ALA A 102 -9.16 -8.88 -7.42
C ALA A 102 -8.92 -7.40 -7.72
N ALA A 103 -9.79 -6.51 -7.26
CA ALA A 103 -9.64 -5.06 -7.44
C ALA A 103 -8.36 -4.52 -6.77
N LEU A 104 -8.04 -4.97 -5.55
CA LEU A 104 -6.79 -4.62 -4.87
C LEU A 104 -5.55 -5.11 -5.63
N ASN A 105 -5.59 -6.33 -6.17
CA ASN A 105 -4.48 -6.88 -6.96
C ASN A 105 -4.28 -6.12 -8.27
N GLU A 106 -5.36 -5.80 -8.98
CA GLU A 106 -5.30 -4.99 -10.20
C GLU A 106 -4.71 -3.61 -9.92
N ALA A 107 -5.20 -2.94 -8.88
CA ALA A 107 -4.67 -1.65 -8.47
C ALA A 107 -3.19 -1.73 -8.07
N THR A 108 -2.80 -2.77 -7.34
CA THR A 108 -1.39 -3.00 -6.98
C THR A 108 -0.51 -3.11 -8.23
N GLN A 109 -0.91 -3.88 -9.23
CA GLN A 109 -0.16 -4.01 -10.49
C GLN A 109 -0.09 -2.69 -11.25
N HIS A 110 -1.20 -1.95 -11.32
CA HIS A 110 -1.23 -0.64 -11.95
C HIS A 110 -0.24 0.34 -11.28
N LEU A 111 -0.23 0.38 -9.95
CA LEU A 111 0.70 1.22 -9.20
C LEU A 111 2.15 0.78 -9.43
N LEU A 112 2.45 -0.51 -9.41
CA LEU A 112 3.80 -1.01 -9.65
C LEU A 112 4.34 -0.62 -11.03
N GLU A 113 3.51 -0.71 -12.08
CA GLU A 113 3.88 -0.23 -13.41
C GLU A 113 4.08 1.29 -13.46
N LEU A 114 3.21 2.05 -12.77
CA LEU A 114 3.36 3.51 -12.68
C LEU A 114 4.68 3.93 -12.00
N PHE A 115 5.11 3.19 -10.97
CA PHE A 115 6.35 3.44 -10.24
C PHE A 115 7.59 2.75 -10.86
N ARG A 116 7.42 1.93 -11.89
CA ARG A 116 8.50 1.16 -12.54
C ARG A 116 9.75 1.99 -12.90
N PRO A 117 9.63 3.22 -13.43
CA PRO A 117 10.81 4.04 -13.74
C PRO A 117 11.65 4.45 -12.52
N PHE A 118 11.10 4.34 -11.31
CA PHE A 118 11.70 4.85 -10.07
C PHE A 118 12.16 3.75 -9.10
N GLN A 119 12.06 2.47 -9.46
CA GLN A 119 12.40 1.36 -8.56
C GLN A 119 13.87 1.34 -8.10
N ASN A 120 14.77 1.98 -8.85
CA ASN A 120 16.19 2.16 -8.50
C ASN A 120 16.55 3.64 -8.30
N TYR A 121 15.55 4.48 -8.01
CA TYR A 121 15.78 5.90 -7.79
C TYR A 121 16.45 6.12 -6.43
N SER A 122 17.68 6.61 -6.47
CA SER A 122 18.37 7.19 -5.32
C SER A 122 18.47 8.70 -5.55
N TRP A 123 18.16 9.49 -4.52
CA TRP A 123 18.47 10.92 -4.56
C TRP A 123 19.88 11.14 -4.00
N ALA A 124 20.60 12.12 -4.56
CA ALA A 124 21.85 12.56 -3.95
C ALA A 124 21.54 13.11 -2.55
N SER A 125 22.24 12.60 -1.53
CA SER A 125 22.12 13.18 -0.19
C SER A 125 22.48 14.67 -0.25
N PRO A 126 21.74 15.55 0.44
CA PRO A 126 22.16 16.94 0.55
C PRO A 126 23.60 17.00 1.09
N PRO A 127 24.41 17.97 0.65
CA PRO A 127 25.77 18.11 1.15
C PRO A 127 25.75 18.28 2.68
N PRO A 128 26.71 17.70 3.41
CA PRO A 128 26.79 17.88 4.85
C PRO A 128 26.96 19.37 5.19
N GLU A 129 26.25 19.82 6.23
CA GLU A 129 26.37 21.18 6.81
C GLU A 129 27.72 21.39 7.51
#